data_AF-A0A651HCP6-F1
#
_entry.id   AF-A0A651HCP6-F1
#
_cell.length_a   1.000
_cell.length_b   1.000
_cell.length_c   1.000
_cell.angle_alpha   90.00
_cell.angle_beta   90.00
_cell.angle_gamma   90.00
#
_symmetry.space_group_name_H-M   'P 1'
#
loop_
_entity.id
_entity.type
_entity.pdbx_description
1 polymer ?
#
loop_
_entity_poly.entity_id
_entity_poly.type
_entity_poly.pdbx_seq_one_letter_code
_entity_poly.pdbx_strand_id
1 'polypeptide(L)'
;MNPASAGARPPPPPERWAKIRLFAMDVDGVLTDGTVQVSSAGHESKGFSVLDGLGLSRVRDAGIELAWISGRHSGATTRRAEELKVPHLIQGRKDKRAALDELLRALAIAPEEAVYMGDDDIDIPAMELAGIGVAVPDAMGPVLAAANWVTRRGGGRGAVREVCDLLLAARRSAGNTRAAEGVSKESS
;
A
#
# COMPACT_ATOMS: atom_id res chain seq x y z
N MET A 1 30.86 -8.54 0.69
CA MET A 1 30.28 -7.24 0.27
C MET A 1 29.15 -6.93 1.22
N ASN A 2 29.20 -5.78 1.89
CA ASN A 2 28.20 -5.37 2.87
C ASN A 2 26.98 -4.80 2.12
N PRO A 3 25.76 -5.38 2.22
CA PRO A 3 24.58 -4.84 1.55
C PRO A 3 24.06 -3.54 2.21
N ALA A 4 24.66 -3.10 3.31
CA ALA A 4 24.26 -1.90 4.03
C ALA A 4 24.87 -0.61 3.44
N SER A 5 24.47 -0.20 2.24
CA SER A 5 24.50 1.24 1.84
C SER A 5 23.68 1.57 0.59
N ALA A 6 22.55 0.90 0.34
CA ALA A 6 21.53 1.50 -0.51
C ALA A 6 20.98 2.72 0.26
N GLY A 7 21.55 3.91 0.01
CA GLY A 7 21.13 5.14 0.65
C GLY A 7 19.61 5.29 0.60
N ALA A 8 18.99 5.59 1.74
CA ALA A 8 17.54 5.67 1.86
C ALA A 8 16.99 6.57 0.74
N ARG A 9 16.27 5.95 -0.22
CA ARG A 9 15.67 6.66 -1.34
C ARG A 9 14.61 7.60 -0.76
N PRO A 10 14.62 8.91 -1.07
CA PRO A 10 13.54 9.79 -0.64
C PRO A 10 12.22 9.31 -1.26
N PRO A 11 11.08 9.56 -0.60
CA PRO A 11 9.80 9.25 -1.21
C PRO A 11 9.64 10.03 -2.53
N PRO A 12 8.90 9.48 -3.52
CA PRO A 12 8.46 10.22 -4.69
C PRO A 12 7.89 11.59 -4.32
N PRO A 13 7.98 12.58 -5.20
CA PRO A 13 7.56 13.93 -4.89
C PRO A 13 6.03 14.01 -4.69
N PRO A 14 5.53 14.96 -3.88
CA PRO A 14 4.13 15.02 -3.43
C PRO A 14 3.08 14.97 -4.54
N GLU A 15 3.38 15.51 -5.72
CA GLU A 15 2.49 15.54 -6.89
C GLU A 15 2.17 14.14 -7.43
N ARG A 16 3.05 13.15 -7.25
CA ARG A 16 2.75 11.76 -7.61
C ARG A 16 1.75 11.16 -6.62
N TRP A 17 1.96 11.37 -5.33
CA TRP A 17 1.05 10.92 -4.27
C TRP A 17 -0.34 11.56 -4.36
N ALA A 18 -0.41 12.83 -4.78
CA ALA A 18 -1.68 13.56 -4.92
C ALA A 18 -2.62 12.99 -5.99
N LYS A 19 -2.09 12.27 -6.98
CA LYS A 19 -2.85 11.61 -8.05
C LYS A 19 -3.44 10.27 -7.63
N ILE A 20 -3.02 9.72 -6.48
CA ILE A 20 -3.37 8.36 -6.11
C ILE A 20 -4.85 8.24 -5.75
N ARG A 21 -5.47 7.24 -6.38
CA ARG A 21 -6.87 6.85 -6.21
C ARG A 21 -7.02 5.43 -5.67
N LEU A 22 -6.00 4.58 -5.84
CA LEU A 22 -5.94 3.22 -5.29
C LEU A 22 -4.67 3.01 -4.47
N PHE A 23 -4.81 2.49 -3.25
CA PHE A 23 -3.71 1.93 -2.48
C PHE A 23 -3.91 0.42 -2.32
N ALA A 24 -3.16 -0.34 -3.12
CA ALA A 24 -3.10 -1.79 -3.09
C ALA A 24 -1.87 -2.27 -2.29
N MET A 25 -1.98 -3.43 -1.63
CA MET A 25 -0.88 -3.99 -0.86
C MET A 25 -0.96 -5.52 -0.76
N ASP A 26 0.19 -6.15 -0.58
CA ASP A 26 0.28 -7.50 -0.01
C ASP A 26 -0.16 -7.51 1.47
N VAL A 27 -0.33 -8.69 2.03
CA VAL A 27 -0.72 -8.92 3.41
C VAL A 27 0.45 -9.39 4.27
N ASP A 28 1.10 -10.48 3.87
CA ASP A 28 2.04 -11.21 4.73
C ASP A 28 3.45 -10.67 4.56
N GLY A 29 3.92 -9.85 5.50
CA GLY A 29 5.19 -9.12 5.39
C GLY A 29 4.99 -7.62 5.14
N VAL A 30 3.77 -7.21 4.80
CA VAL A 30 3.37 -5.79 4.68
C VAL A 30 2.44 -5.38 5.82
N LEU A 31 1.25 -5.97 5.88
CA LEU A 31 0.24 -5.70 6.93
C LEU A 31 0.52 -6.49 8.22
N THR A 32 1.31 -7.56 8.09
CA THR A 32 1.82 -8.40 9.18
C THR A 32 3.35 -8.39 9.16
N ASP A 33 3.99 -9.02 10.14
CA ASP A 33 5.45 -9.20 10.19
C ASP A 33 5.95 -10.40 9.37
N GLY A 34 5.12 -10.92 8.45
CA GLY A 34 5.44 -12.08 7.60
C GLY A 34 5.28 -13.43 8.29
N THR A 35 5.03 -13.46 9.61
CA THR A 35 4.88 -14.70 10.34
C THR A 35 3.43 -15.20 10.35
N VAL A 36 3.29 -16.53 10.32
CA VAL A 36 2.01 -17.21 10.50
C VAL A 36 2.12 -18.16 11.68
N GLN A 37 1.29 -17.94 12.69
CA GLN A 37 1.23 -18.79 13.87
C GLN A 37 0.25 -19.94 13.61
N VAL A 38 0.71 -21.17 13.77
CA VAL A 38 -0.11 -22.38 13.58
C VAL A 38 -0.15 -23.17 14.88
N SER A 39 -1.36 -23.36 15.41
CA SER A 39 -1.58 -24.20 16.60
C SER A 39 -1.55 -25.69 16.25
N SER A 40 -1.36 -26.56 17.26
CA SER A 40 -1.42 -28.02 17.09
C SER A 40 -2.80 -28.52 16.60
N ALA A 41 -3.86 -27.74 16.80
CA ALA A 41 -5.20 -28.03 16.29
C ALA A 41 -5.41 -27.56 14.84
N GLY A 42 -4.40 -26.96 14.20
CA GLY A 42 -4.48 -26.47 12.83
C GLY A 42 -5.05 -25.06 12.68
N HIS A 43 -5.39 -24.36 13.78
CA HIS A 43 -5.80 -22.95 13.71
C HIS A 43 -4.63 -22.04 13.36
N GLU A 44 -4.89 -21.07 12.48
CA GLU A 44 -3.96 -20.04 12.03
C GLU A 44 -4.28 -18.69 12.71
N SER A 45 -3.25 -17.97 13.17
CA SER A 45 -3.37 -16.56 13.59
C SER A 45 -2.28 -15.68 12.97
N LYS A 46 -2.62 -14.39 12.80
CA LYS A 46 -1.76 -13.34 12.24
C LYS A 46 -1.84 -12.08 13.11
N GLY A 47 -0.70 -11.39 13.27
CA GLY A 47 -0.63 -10.10 13.95
C GLY A 47 -0.79 -8.94 12.97
N PHE A 48 -1.70 -8.01 13.26
CA PHE A 48 -1.90 -6.79 12.48
C PHE A 48 -1.70 -5.54 13.35
N SER A 49 -1.17 -4.49 12.76
CA SER A 49 -0.95 -3.21 13.44
C SER A 49 -2.21 -2.37 13.56
N VAL A 50 -2.45 -1.82 14.76
CA VAL A 50 -3.51 -0.82 15.00
C VAL A 50 -3.18 0.51 14.31
N LEU A 51 -1.88 0.87 14.23
CA LEU A 51 -1.45 2.09 13.55
C LEU A 51 -1.81 2.06 12.07
N ASP A 52 -1.59 0.90 11.43
CA ASP A 52 -1.90 0.68 10.02
C ASP A 52 -3.42 0.69 9.81
N GLY A 53 -4.19 0.02 10.68
CA GLY A 53 -5.66 0.03 10.63
C GLY A 53 -6.27 1.44 10.70
N LEU A 54 -5.75 2.31 11.57
CA LEU A 54 -6.19 3.71 11.64
C LEU A 54 -5.80 4.50 10.38
N GLY A 55 -4.61 4.27 9.84
CA GLY A 55 -4.16 4.89 8.59
C GLY A 55 -5.07 4.53 7.41
N LEU A 56 -5.33 3.24 7.23
CA LEU A 56 -6.21 2.71 6.19
C LEU A 56 -7.63 3.28 6.31
N SER A 57 -8.19 3.31 7.52
CA SER A 57 -9.52 3.90 7.76
C SER A 57 -9.58 5.36 7.29
N ARG A 58 -8.55 6.17 7.61
CA ARG A 58 -8.49 7.58 7.21
C ARG A 58 -8.31 7.77 5.69
N VAL A 59 -7.50 6.92 5.06
CA VAL A 59 -7.30 6.92 3.60
C VAL A 59 -8.59 6.57 2.87
N ARG A 60 -9.32 5.57 3.35
CA ARG A 60 -10.65 5.21 2.84
C ARG A 60 -11.65 6.36 3.01
N ASP A 61 -11.72 6.95 4.20
CA ASP A 61 -12.63 8.06 4.49
C ASP A 61 -12.30 9.31 3.64
N ALA A 62 -11.05 9.44 3.19
CA ALA A 62 -10.63 10.46 2.24
C ALA A 62 -11.00 10.13 0.78
N GLY A 63 -11.61 8.97 0.49
CA GLY A 63 -12.02 8.55 -0.86
C GLY A 63 -10.86 7.98 -1.69
N ILE A 64 -9.95 7.24 -1.08
CA ILE A 64 -8.95 6.41 -1.78
C ILE A 64 -9.40 4.96 -1.65
N GLU A 65 -9.49 4.26 -2.78
CA GLU A 65 -9.80 2.82 -2.82
C GLU A 65 -8.68 2.03 -2.13
N LEU A 66 -9.04 0.99 -1.41
CA LEU A 66 -8.09 0.10 -0.74
C LEU A 66 -8.23 -1.32 -1.29
N ALA A 67 -7.09 -1.97 -1.55
CA ALA A 67 -7.08 -3.35 -2.00
C ALA A 67 -6.00 -4.17 -1.29
N TRP A 68 -6.37 -5.38 -0.86
CA TRP A 68 -5.43 -6.37 -0.35
C TRP A 68 -5.36 -7.51 -1.34
N ILE A 69 -4.18 -7.80 -1.84
CA ILE A 69 -3.95 -8.90 -2.77
C ILE A 69 -3.03 -9.88 -2.06
N SER A 70 -3.45 -11.11 -1.79
CA SER A 70 -2.66 -12.13 -1.12
C SER A 70 -2.57 -13.40 -1.96
N GLY A 71 -1.38 -14.03 -1.95
CA GLY A 71 -1.18 -15.34 -2.56
C GLY A 71 -1.81 -16.49 -1.76
N ARG A 72 -2.19 -16.24 -0.50
CA ARG A 72 -2.78 -17.22 0.42
C ARG A 72 -4.25 -16.93 0.66
N HIS A 73 -4.99 -17.97 1.06
CA HIS A 73 -6.28 -17.80 1.73
C HIS A 73 -6.06 -17.85 3.25
N SER A 74 -6.64 -16.90 3.98
CA SER A 74 -6.61 -16.87 5.44
C SER A 74 -7.91 -16.30 6.01
N GLY A 75 -8.50 -17.04 6.95
CA GLY A 75 -9.65 -16.55 7.72
C GLY A 75 -9.31 -15.33 8.58
N ALA A 76 -8.07 -15.24 9.09
CA ALA A 76 -7.61 -14.09 9.86
C ALA A 76 -7.55 -12.82 9.00
N THR A 77 -7.00 -12.94 7.78
CA THR A 77 -6.98 -11.84 6.79
C THR A 77 -8.39 -11.40 6.43
N THR A 78 -9.30 -12.35 6.20
CA THR A 78 -10.70 -12.06 5.87
C THR A 78 -11.38 -11.25 6.97
N ARG A 79 -11.31 -11.70 8.23
CA ARG A 79 -11.91 -10.97 9.37
C ARG A 79 -11.34 -9.57 9.53
N ARG A 80 -10.02 -9.42 9.34
CA ARG A 80 -9.38 -8.10 9.49
C ARG A 80 -9.79 -7.13 8.38
N ALA A 81 -9.91 -7.62 7.14
CA ALA A 81 -10.39 -6.81 6.02
C ALA A 81 -11.83 -6.35 6.25
N GLU A 82 -12.71 -7.22 6.75
CA GLU A 82 -14.09 -6.89 7.12
C GLU A 82 -14.15 -5.82 8.22
N GLU A 83 -13.36 -5.98 9.30
CA GLU A 83 -13.28 -5.01 10.39
C GLU A 83 -12.87 -3.62 9.89
N LEU A 84 -11.87 -3.56 9.00
CA LEU A 84 -11.38 -2.33 8.41
C LEU A 84 -12.20 -1.86 7.20
N LYS A 85 -13.25 -2.59 6.82
CA LYS A 85 -14.12 -2.33 5.65
C LYS A 85 -13.29 -2.09 4.38
N VAL A 86 -12.34 -2.98 4.11
CA VAL A 86 -11.54 -2.97 2.89
C VAL A 86 -12.44 -3.46 1.74
N PRO A 87 -12.67 -2.64 0.69
CA PRO A 87 -13.62 -2.98 -0.36
C PRO A 87 -13.13 -4.12 -1.27
N HIS A 88 -11.82 -4.24 -1.48
CA HIS A 88 -11.25 -5.20 -2.44
C HIS A 88 -10.29 -6.16 -1.73
N LEU A 89 -10.80 -7.30 -1.25
CA LEU A 89 -9.97 -8.40 -0.74
C LEU A 89 -9.84 -9.50 -1.79
N ILE A 90 -8.62 -9.69 -2.30
CA ILE A 90 -8.30 -10.68 -3.32
C ILE A 90 -7.34 -11.69 -2.70
N GLN A 91 -7.79 -12.93 -2.47
CA GLN A 91 -6.99 -14.00 -1.86
C GLN A 91 -6.74 -15.15 -2.84
N GLY A 92 -5.68 -15.92 -2.60
CA GLY A 92 -5.29 -17.05 -3.45
C GLY A 92 -4.72 -16.67 -4.82
N ARG A 93 -4.32 -15.41 -5.01
CA ARG A 93 -3.79 -14.91 -6.29
C ARG A 93 -2.28 -14.71 -6.20
N LYS A 94 -1.53 -15.57 -6.91
CA LYS A 94 -0.07 -15.48 -7.04
C LYS A 94 0.38 -14.53 -8.15
N ASP A 95 -0.38 -14.45 -9.24
CA ASP A 95 -0.15 -13.44 -10.27
C ASP A 95 -0.73 -12.09 -9.80
N LYS A 96 0.10 -11.36 -9.05
CA LYS A 96 -0.25 -10.07 -8.46
C LYS A 96 -0.47 -8.99 -9.52
N ARG A 97 0.29 -9.06 -10.63
CA ARG A 97 0.16 -8.10 -11.73
C ARG A 97 -1.19 -8.24 -12.42
N ALA A 98 -1.60 -9.46 -12.75
CA ALA A 98 -2.91 -9.71 -13.34
C ALA A 98 -4.04 -9.27 -12.39
N ALA A 99 -3.93 -9.62 -11.09
CA ALA A 99 -4.93 -9.22 -10.10
C ALA A 99 -5.05 -7.69 -9.96
N LEU A 100 -3.93 -6.97 -9.98
CA LEU A 100 -3.92 -5.50 -9.94
C LEU A 100 -4.49 -4.91 -11.24
N ASP A 101 -4.10 -5.41 -12.42
CA ASP A 101 -4.59 -4.92 -13.72
C ASP A 101 -6.11 -5.12 -13.86
N GLU A 102 -6.63 -6.29 -13.47
CA GLU A 102 -8.08 -6.58 -13.42
C GLU A 102 -8.82 -5.56 -12.55
N LEU A 103 -8.29 -5.28 -11.35
CA LEU A 103 -8.90 -4.33 -10.42
C LEU A 103 -8.84 -2.89 -10.93
N LEU A 104 -7.70 -2.45 -11.47
CA LEU A 104 -7.54 -1.12 -12.06
C LEU A 104 -8.56 -0.88 -13.19
N ARG A 105 -8.75 -1.87 -14.07
CA ARG A 105 -9.76 -1.82 -15.14
C ARG A 105 -11.18 -1.75 -14.57
N ALA A 106 -11.51 -2.57 -13.59
CA ALA A 106 -12.83 -2.58 -12.97
C ALA A 106 -13.18 -1.25 -12.30
N LEU A 107 -12.18 -0.57 -11.73
CA LEU A 107 -12.35 0.73 -11.06
C LEU A 107 -12.18 1.93 -12.00
N ALA A 108 -11.81 1.71 -13.27
CA ALA A 108 -11.41 2.76 -14.22
C ALA A 108 -10.35 3.71 -13.62
N ILE A 109 -9.31 3.11 -13.01
CA ILE A 109 -8.16 3.81 -12.43
C ILE A 109 -6.94 3.52 -13.32
N ALA A 110 -6.23 4.57 -13.73
CA ALA A 110 -5.00 4.38 -14.50
C ALA A 110 -3.88 3.81 -13.61
N PRO A 111 -2.96 2.99 -14.13
CA PRO A 111 -1.88 2.43 -13.33
C PRO A 111 -1.08 3.50 -12.57
N GLU A 112 -0.85 4.67 -13.17
CA GLU A 112 -0.13 5.81 -12.58
C GLU A 112 -0.83 6.43 -11.36
N GLU A 113 -2.13 6.16 -11.19
CA GLU A 113 -2.95 6.61 -10.06
C GLU A 113 -3.02 5.55 -8.94
N ALA A 114 -2.17 4.51 -8.98
CA ALA A 114 -2.12 3.46 -7.98
C ALA A 114 -0.78 3.38 -7.26
N VAL A 115 -0.84 3.02 -5.98
CA VAL A 115 0.30 2.56 -5.18
C VAL A 115 0.15 1.05 -4.99
N TYR A 116 1.25 0.30 -5.14
CA TYR A 116 1.33 -1.08 -4.67
C TYR A 116 2.47 -1.22 -3.65
N MET A 117 2.18 -1.85 -2.52
CA MET A 117 3.16 -2.13 -1.47
C MET A 117 3.37 -3.64 -1.30
N GLY A 118 4.62 -4.11 -1.39
CA GLY A 118 4.99 -5.53 -1.32
C GLY A 118 6.29 -5.77 -0.57
N ASP A 119 6.60 -7.04 -0.31
CA ASP A 119 7.81 -7.45 0.43
C ASP A 119 8.56 -8.63 -0.19
N ASP A 120 7.96 -9.39 -1.11
CA ASP A 120 8.61 -10.55 -1.76
C ASP A 120 8.57 -10.46 -3.30
N ASP A 121 9.39 -11.27 -3.98
CA ASP A 121 9.63 -11.19 -5.43
C ASP A 121 8.35 -11.29 -6.26
N ILE A 122 7.33 -11.98 -5.74
CA ILE A 122 6.00 -12.12 -6.36
C ILE A 122 5.25 -10.80 -6.50
N ASP A 123 5.61 -9.78 -5.72
CA ASP A 123 4.97 -8.46 -5.74
C ASP A 123 5.59 -7.52 -6.78
N ILE A 124 6.84 -7.77 -7.19
CA ILE A 124 7.59 -6.90 -8.12
C ILE A 124 6.77 -6.58 -9.38
N PRO A 125 6.14 -7.55 -10.06
CA PRO A 125 5.36 -7.27 -11.26
C PRO A 125 4.15 -6.33 -11.03
N ALA A 126 3.56 -6.34 -9.83
CA ALA A 126 2.48 -5.42 -9.47
C ALA A 126 3.02 -4.04 -9.04
N MET A 127 4.17 -4.00 -8.37
CA MET A 127 4.87 -2.76 -8.04
C MET A 127 5.33 -1.99 -9.28
N GLU A 128 5.80 -2.69 -10.31
CA GLU A 128 6.20 -2.10 -11.60
C GLU A 128 5.01 -1.61 -12.43
N LEU A 129 3.85 -2.29 -12.30
CA LEU A 129 2.61 -1.83 -12.95
C LEU A 129 2.08 -0.56 -12.29
N ALA A 130 2.13 -0.49 -10.96
CA ALA A 130 1.63 0.65 -10.21
C ALA A 130 2.45 1.92 -10.45
N GLY A 131 1.77 3.06 -10.40
CA GLY A 131 2.37 4.38 -10.48
C GLY A 131 3.40 4.64 -9.41
N ILE A 132 3.29 4.00 -8.24
CA ILE A 132 4.31 4.00 -7.19
C ILE A 132 4.42 2.60 -6.58
N GLY A 133 5.59 1.97 -6.71
CA GLY A 133 5.95 0.75 -5.98
C GLY A 133 6.62 1.08 -4.64
N VAL A 134 6.12 0.51 -3.55
CA VAL A 134 6.67 0.70 -2.19
C VAL A 134 7.10 -0.64 -1.60
N ALA A 135 8.23 -0.67 -0.91
CA ALA A 135 8.65 -1.83 -0.12
C ALA A 135 8.80 -1.49 1.36
N VAL A 136 8.73 -2.53 2.19
CA VAL A 136 9.14 -2.47 3.60
C VAL A 136 10.65 -2.72 3.72
N PRO A 137 11.34 -2.22 4.76
CA PRO A 137 12.79 -2.41 4.95
C PRO A 137 13.21 -3.87 5.13
N ASP A 138 12.30 -4.74 5.57
CA ASP A 138 12.47 -6.18 5.76
C ASP A 138 12.16 -7.00 4.51
N ALA A 139 11.82 -6.35 3.39
CA ALA A 139 11.55 -6.99 2.11
C ALA A 139 12.79 -7.67 1.51
N MET A 140 12.56 -8.63 0.61
CA MET A 140 13.62 -9.30 -0.13
C MET A 140 14.41 -8.33 -1.00
N GLY A 141 15.71 -8.62 -1.18
CA GLY A 141 16.65 -7.74 -1.88
C GLY A 141 16.18 -7.24 -3.26
N PRO A 142 15.62 -8.10 -4.14
CA PRO A 142 15.11 -7.66 -5.44
C PRO A 142 13.93 -6.67 -5.33
N VAL A 143 13.06 -6.85 -4.34
CA VAL A 143 11.92 -5.96 -4.06
C VAL A 143 12.40 -4.58 -3.61
N LEU A 144 13.39 -4.53 -2.72
CA LEU A 144 14.03 -3.29 -2.29
C LEU A 144 14.66 -2.53 -3.48
N ALA A 145 15.25 -3.26 -4.43
CA ALA A 145 15.85 -2.67 -5.62
C ALA A 145 14.79 -2.10 -6.58
N ALA A 146 13.66 -2.79 -6.74
CA ALA A 146 12.55 -2.40 -7.61
C ALA A 146 11.71 -1.23 -7.04
N ALA A 147 11.60 -1.11 -5.71
CA ALA A 147 10.72 -0.15 -5.06
C ALA A 147 11.08 1.31 -5.34
N ASN A 148 10.12 2.15 -5.71
CA ASN A 148 10.33 3.60 -5.81
C ASN A 148 10.61 4.25 -4.45
N TRP A 149 10.13 3.63 -3.37
CA TRP A 149 10.39 4.07 -2.00
C TRP A 149 10.40 2.88 -1.05
N VAL A 150 11.26 2.94 -0.03
CA VAL A 150 11.29 1.98 1.08
C VAL A 150 10.88 2.71 2.35
N THR A 151 9.88 2.20 3.05
CA THR A 151 9.41 2.78 4.32
C THR A 151 10.49 2.72 5.39
N ARG A 152 10.34 3.50 6.46
CA ARG A 152 11.26 3.43 7.62
C ARG A 152 10.83 2.35 8.61
N ARG A 153 9.51 2.18 8.80
CA ARG A 153 8.92 1.09 9.60
C ARG A 153 8.84 -0.20 8.77
N GLY A 154 8.96 -1.33 9.46
CA GLY A 154 8.83 -2.68 8.89
C GLY A 154 7.38 -3.17 8.80
N GLY A 155 7.21 -4.32 8.13
CA GLY A 155 5.94 -5.04 8.01
C GLY A 155 5.21 -5.22 9.33
N GLY A 156 3.90 -4.94 9.35
CA GLY A 156 3.07 -5.07 10.56
C GLY A 156 3.45 -4.13 11.72
N ARG A 157 4.33 -3.14 11.48
CA ARG A 157 4.86 -2.22 12.51
C ARG A 157 4.62 -0.75 12.19
N GLY A 158 3.64 -0.45 11.33
CA GLY A 158 3.31 0.92 10.93
C GLY A 158 3.85 1.34 9.57
N ALA A 159 4.36 0.42 8.75
CA ALA A 159 4.87 0.75 7.41
C ALA A 159 3.75 1.27 6.49
N VAL A 160 2.61 0.59 6.48
CA VAL A 160 1.41 0.99 5.74
C VAL A 160 0.92 2.36 6.21
N ARG A 161 1.03 2.67 7.50
CA ARG A 161 0.69 3.97 8.08
C ARG A 161 1.56 5.10 7.51
N GLU A 162 2.84 4.86 7.23
CA GLU A 162 3.69 5.89 6.60
C GLU A 162 3.18 6.25 5.20
N VAL A 163 2.79 5.25 4.40
CA VAL A 163 2.17 5.47 3.08
C VAL A 163 0.86 6.23 3.23
N CYS A 164 0.02 5.86 4.20
CA CYS A 164 -1.24 6.55 4.47
C CYS A 164 -1.01 8.04 4.80
N ASP A 165 -0.01 8.36 5.61
CA ASP A 165 0.29 9.73 6.00
C ASP A 165 0.78 10.56 4.78
N LEU A 166 1.57 9.97 3.88
CA LEU A 166 1.96 10.62 2.61
C LEU A 166 0.77 10.90 1.69
N LEU A 167 -0.10 9.91 1.50
CA LEU A 167 -1.32 10.05 0.68
C LEU A 167 -2.22 11.18 1.19
N LEU A 168 -2.47 11.20 2.50
CA LEU A 168 -3.33 12.20 3.14
C LEU A 168 -2.68 13.60 3.13
N ALA A 169 -1.36 13.68 3.33
CA ALA A 169 -0.63 14.95 3.23
C ALA A 169 -0.69 15.54 1.82
N ALA A 170 -0.43 14.73 0.80
CA ALA A 170 -0.46 15.15 -0.59
C ALA A 170 -1.85 15.65 -1.03
N ARG A 171 -2.94 14.98 -0.61
CA ARG A 171 -4.31 15.45 -0.88
C ARG A 171 -4.62 16.80 -0.23
N ARG A 172 -4.20 17.01 1.02
CA ARG A 172 -4.39 18.31 1.70
C ARG A 172 -3.66 19.43 0.98
N SER A 173 -2.41 19.21 0.58
CA SER A 173 -1.62 20.19 -0.16
C SER A 173 -2.26 20.54 -1.51
N ALA A 174 -2.71 19.54 -2.28
CA ALA A 174 -3.37 19.75 -3.56
C ALA A 174 -4.72 20.49 -3.43
N GLY A 175 -5.49 20.22 -2.37
CA GLY A 175 -6.74 20.94 -2.07
C GLY A 175 -6.50 22.42 -1.76
N ASN A 176 -5.46 22.74 -1.00
CA ASN A 176 -5.10 24.13 -0.67
C ASN A 176 -4.64 24.93 -1.91
N THR A 177 -3.90 24.31 -2.84
CA THR A 177 -3.48 24.98 -4.07
C THR A 177 -4.67 25.39 -4.95
N ARG A 178 -5.66 24.49 -5.13
CA ARG A 178 -6.87 24.79 -5.91
C ARG A 178 -7.72 25.91 -5.28
N ALA A 179 -7.77 25.98 -3.95
CA ALA A 179 -8.46 27.07 -3.25
C ALA A 179 -7.75 28.42 -3.46
N ALA A 180 -6.42 28.46 -3.45
CA ALA A 180 -5.65 29.68 -3.68
C ALA A 180 -5.72 30.18 -5.15
N GLU A 181 -5.77 29.27 -6.12
CA GLU A 181 -5.94 29.60 -7.54
C GLU A 181 -7.37 30.06 -7.88
N GLY A 182 -8.38 29.64 -7.12
CA GLY A 182 -9.76 30.12 -7.28
C GLY A 182 -9.97 31.56 -6.82
N VAL A 183 -9.32 31.96 -5.71
CA VAL A 183 -9.45 33.32 -5.14
C VAL A 183 -8.82 34.41 -6.03
N SER A 184 -7.81 34.06 -6.81
CA SER A 184 -7.10 35.00 -7.69
C SER A 184 -7.85 35.33 -8.99
N LYS A 185 -8.92 34.62 -9.33
CA LYS A 185 -9.75 34.87 -10.53
C LYS A 185 -11.03 35.67 -10.27
N GLU A 186 -11.41 35.89 -9.02
CA GLU A 186 -12.62 36.67 -8.65
C GLU A 186 -12.32 38.13 -8.29
N SER A 187 -11.06 38.57 -8.43
CA SER A 187 -10.60 39.92 -8.11
C SER A 187 -10.18 40.75 -9.32
N SER A 188 -10.69 40.45 -10.53
CA SER A 188 -10.42 41.21 -11.76
C SER A 188 -11.70 41.57 -12.51
#